data_AF-A0A0C9ZU61-F1
#
_entry.id   AF-A0A0C9ZU61-F1
#
_cell.length_a   1.000
_cell.length_b   1.000
_cell.length_c   1.000
_cell.angle_alpha   90.00
_cell.angle_beta   90.00
_cell.angle_gamma   90.00
#
_symmetry.space_group_name_H-M   'P 1'
#
loop_
_entity.id
_entity.type
_entity.pdbx_description
1 polymer ?
#
loop_
_entity_poly.entity_id
_entity_poly.type
_entity_poly.pdbx_seq_one_letter_code
_entity_poly.pdbx_strand_id
1 'polypeptide(L)'
;MLGEKVTARHQWQFLHKRFACLDVTSQFELRDQLFSERLKDAEDASRYLSVFENGRRRFAEMGVTFTDEESIWMLLHGLPDTPQW
;
A
#
# COMPACT_ATOMS: atom_id res chain seq x y z
N MET A 1 -24.52 34.91 -14.76
CA MET A 1 -23.45 34.29 -15.57
C MET A 1 -23.63 32.78 -15.53
N LEU A 2 -24.41 32.26 -16.47
CA LEU A 2 -24.58 30.82 -16.69
C LEU A 2 -23.65 30.45 -17.84
N GLY A 3 -22.66 29.57 -17.64
CA GLY A 3 -21.95 29.07 -18.82
C GLY A 3 -20.58 28.41 -18.68
N GLU A 4 -20.02 28.16 -17.49
CA GLU A 4 -18.95 27.17 -17.45
C GLU A 4 -19.59 25.79 -17.47
N LYS A 5 -19.54 25.12 -18.63
CA LYS A 5 -19.85 23.70 -18.78
C LYS A 5 -18.83 22.91 -17.96
N VAL A 6 -19.02 22.84 -16.65
CA VAL A 6 -18.23 21.98 -15.79
C VAL A 6 -18.57 20.56 -16.20
N THR A 7 -17.66 19.94 -16.96
CA THR A 7 -17.85 18.58 -17.44
C THR A 7 -17.87 17.63 -16.24
N ALA A 8 -18.58 16.50 -16.36
CA ALA A 8 -18.55 15.45 -15.33
C ALA A 8 -17.10 15.04 -14.97
N ARG A 9 -16.20 15.06 -15.97
CA ARG A 9 -14.76 14.87 -15.78
C ARG A 9 -14.11 15.92 -14.85
N HIS A 10 -14.45 17.20 -14.98
CA HIS A 10 -13.92 18.25 -14.09
C HIS A 10 -14.42 18.07 -12.66
N GLN A 11 -15.70 17.74 -12.46
CA GLN A 11 -16.23 17.45 -11.13
C GLN A 11 -15.57 16.22 -10.52
N TRP A 12 -15.37 15.15 -11.31
CA TRP A 12 -14.65 13.96 -10.86
C TRP A 12 -13.20 14.27 -10.48
N GLN A 13 -12.46 15.02 -11.31
CA GLN A 13 -11.09 15.43 -10.99
C GLN A 13 -11.02 16.33 -9.76
N PHE A 14 -12.01 17.20 -9.54
CA PHE A 14 -12.09 18.05 -8.35
C PHE A 14 -12.35 17.21 -7.09
N LEU A 15 -13.33 16.29 -7.14
CA LEU A 15 -13.63 15.37 -6.05
C LEU A 15 -12.44 14.46 -5.76
N HIS A 16 -11.84 13.87 -6.79
CA HIS A 16 -10.63 13.07 -6.67
C HIS A 16 -9.49 13.90 -6.07
N LYS A 17 -9.19 15.11 -6.56
CA LYS A 17 -8.14 15.94 -5.98
C LYS A 17 -8.40 16.31 -4.51
N ARG A 18 -9.66 16.51 -4.13
CA ARG A 18 -10.06 16.97 -2.80
C ARG A 18 -10.23 15.85 -1.78
N PHE A 19 -10.64 14.67 -2.21
CA PHE A 19 -10.93 13.51 -1.35
C PHE A 19 -10.02 12.31 -1.62
N ALA A 20 -9.24 12.30 -2.70
CA ALA A 20 -8.09 11.41 -2.84
C ALA A 20 -6.85 11.96 -2.12
N CYS A 21 -7.03 12.86 -1.14
CA CYS A 21 -6.19 12.82 0.04
C CYS A 21 -6.37 11.42 0.63
N LEU A 22 -5.58 10.49 0.11
CA LEU A 22 -5.45 9.12 0.54
C LEU A 22 -5.25 9.19 2.02
N ASP A 23 -6.29 8.77 2.74
CA ASP A 23 -6.41 8.93 4.17
C ASP A 23 -5.07 8.50 4.77
N VAL A 24 -4.41 9.43 5.45
CA VAL A 24 -3.13 9.16 6.12
C VAL A 24 -3.32 7.94 7.03
N THR A 25 -4.53 7.77 7.58
CA THR A 25 -4.99 6.55 8.26
C THR A 25 -4.84 5.31 7.39
N SER A 26 -5.35 5.29 6.15
CA SER A 26 -5.19 4.15 5.23
C SER A 26 -3.73 3.84 4.88
N GLN A 27 -2.85 4.84 4.88
CA GLN A 27 -1.41 4.61 4.69
C GLN A 27 -0.80 3.91 5.90
N PHE A 28 -1.15 4.35 7.11
CA PHE A 28 -0.71 3.72 8.35
C PHE A 28 -1.31 2.32 8.52
N GLU A 29 -2.59 2.13 8.22
CA GLU A 29 -3.25 0.82 8.22
C GLU A 29 -2.56 -0.16 7.27
N LEU A 30 -2.17 0.29 6.07
CA LEU A 30 -1.44 -0.56 5.13
C LEU A 30 -0.04 -0.91 5.65
N ARG A 31 0.66 0.02 6.30
CA ARG A 31 1.96 -0.25 6.93
C ARG A 31 1.81 -1.25 8.08
N ASP A 32 0.82 -1.07 8.94
CA ASP A 32 0.55 -1.98 10.05
C ASP A 32 0.18 -3.37 9.54
N GLN A 33 -0.62 -3.45 8.46
CA GLN A 33 -0.94 -4.72 7.81
C GLN A 33 0.34 -5.43 7.34
N LEU A 34 1.18 -4.76 6.56
CA LEU A 34 2.43 -5.35 6.06
C LEU A 34 3.39 -5.73 7.19
N PHE A 35 3.49 -4.91 8.23
CA PHE A 35 4.34 -5.17 9.38
C PHE A 35 3.86 -6.35 10.22
N SER A 36 2.55 -6.60 10.24
CA SER A 36 1.94 -7.74 10.93
C SER A 36 2.07 -9.06 10.17
N GLU A 37 2.41 -9.03 8.88
CA GLU A 37 2.54 -10.24 8.08
C GLU A 37 3.69 -11.12 8.57
N ARG A 38 3.44 -12.43 8.54
CA ARG A 38 4.39 -13.45 8.94
C ARG A 38 4.51 -14.51 7.86
N LEU A 39 5.74 -14.95 7.62
CA LEU A 39 6.03 -16.12 6.82
C LEU A 39 5.73 -17.37 7.66
N LYS A 40 4.82 -18.22 7.20
CA LYS A 40 4.42 -19.41 7.96
C LYS A 40 5.40 -20.56 7.81
N ASP A 41 5.76 -20.86 6.57
CA ASP A 41 6.63 -21.96 6.17
C ASP A 41 7.24 -21.68 4.79
N ALA A 42 8.04 -22.62 4.27
CA ALA A 42 8.69 -22.46 2.96
C ALA A 42 7.71 -22.45 1.78
N GLU A 43 6.58 -23.16 1.87
CA GLU A 43 5.55 -23.22 0.82
C GLU A 43 4.78 -21.88 0.74
N ASP A 44 4.69 -21.19 1.88
CA ASP A 44 4.05 -19.89 2.04
C ASP A 44 4.85 -18.70 1.48
N ALA A 45 6.12 -18.90 1.11
CA ALA A 45 7.02 -17.83 0.68
C ALA A 45 6.48 -17.02 -0.50
N SER A 46 5.85 -17.69 -1.49
CA SER A 46 5.26 -17.00 -2.64
C SER A 46 4.10 -16.08 -2.24
N ARG A 47 3.20 -16.56 -1.35
CA ARG A 47 2.10 -15.75 -0.81
C ARG A 47 2.68 -14.56 -0.05
N TYR A 48 3.64 -14.83 0.84
CA TYR A 48 4.23 -13.83 1.70
C TYR A 48 4.86 -12.68 0.88
N LEU A 49 5.71 -12.99 -0.10
CA LEU A 49 6.29 -11.99 -1.00
C LEU A 49 5.25 -11.23 -1.82
N SER A 50 4.21 -11.91 -2.31
CA SER A 50 3.14 -11.28 -3.08
C SER A 50 2.37 -10.23 -2.27
N VAL A 51 2.25 -10.39 -0.95
CA VAL A 51 1.62 -9.38 -0.09
C VAL A 51 2.43 -8.08 -0.12
N PHE A 52 3.76 -8.15 -0.05
CA PHE A 52 4.64 -6.97 -0.13
C PHE A 52 4.64 -6.31 -1.51
N GLU A 53 4.62 -7.11 -2.59
CA GLU A 53 4.50 -6.58 -3.96
C GLU A 53 3.19 -5.81 -4.16
N ASN A 54 2.08 -6.35 -3.66
CA ASN A 54 0.79 -5.70 -3.69
C ASN A 54 0.76 -4.45 -2.80
N GLY A 55 1.37 -4.51 -1.61
CA GLY A 55 1.54 -3.35 -0.72
C GLY A 55 2.29 -2.21 -1.39
N ARG A 56 3.43 -2.50 -2.04
CA ARG A 56 4.23 -1.51 -2.78
C ARG A 56 3.43 -0.88 -3.92
N ARG A 57 2.65 -1.67 -4.66
CA ARG A 57 1.76 -1.16 -5.72
C ARG A 57 0.71 -0.22 -5.14
N ARG A 58 0.07 -0.60 -4.03
CA ARG A 58 -0.91 0.25 -3.35
C ARG A 58 -0.28 1.56 -2.90
N PHE A 59 0.90 1.55 -2.28
CA PHE A 59 1.61 2.80 -1.94
C PHE A 59 1.92 3.68 -3.16
N ALA A 60 2.30 3.07 -4.29
CA ALA A 60 2.49 3.81 -5.54
C ALA A 60 1.18 4.44 -6.07
N GLU A 61 0.06 3.73 -5.98
CA GLU A 61 -1.28 4.27 -6.27
C GLU A 61 -1.64 5.40 -5.30
N MET A 62 -1.16 5.33 -4.05
CA MET A 62 -1.29 6.41 -3.07
C MET A 62 -0.30 7.58 -3.30
N GLY A 63 0.62 7.49 -4.28
CA GLY A 63 1.69 8.48 -4.43
C GLY A 63 2.59 8.63 -3.19
N VAL A 64 2.64 7.58 -2.36
CA VAL A 64 3.46 7.54 -1.14
C VAL A 64 4.74 6.78 -1.45
N THR A 65 5.87 7.31 -1.02
CA THR A 65 7.14 6.59 -1.09
C THR A 65 7.15 5.47 -0.05
N PHE A 66 7.27 4.23 -0.52
CA PHE A 66 7.57 3.05 0.27
C PHE A 66 8.96 2.58 -0.14
N THR A 67 9.97 2.84 0.70
CA THR A 67 11.36 2.64 0.31
C THR A 67 11.74 1.17 0.30
N ASP A 68 12.81 0.84 -0.44
CA ASP A 68 13.35 -0.51 -0.41
C ASP A 68 13.83 -0.87 1.00
N GLU A 69 14.44 0.07 1.74
CA GLU A 69 14.87 -0.19 3.13
C GLU A 69 13.68 -0.51 4.06
N GLU A 70 12.59 0.26 3.97
CA GLU A 70 11.36 0.01 4.74
C GLU A 70 10.81 -1.38 4.40
N SER A 71 10.74 -1.71 3.11
CA SER A 71 10.23 -3.00 2.65
C SER A 71 11.09 -4.19 3.09
N ILE A 72 12.42 -4.06 3.03
CA ILE A 72 13.37 -5.10 3.47
C ILE A 72 13.26 -5.28 4.98
N TRP A 73 13.21 -4.18 5.74
CA TRP A 73 13.08 -4.25 7.19
C TRP A 73 11.79 -4.96 7.61
N MET A 74 10.65 -4.62 7.00
CA MET A 74 9.38 -5.29 7.28
C MET A 74 9.37 -6.77 6.87
N LEU A 75 9.97 -7.11 5.72
CA LEU A 75 10.13 -8.50 5.26
C LEU A 75 10.94 -9.33 6.26
N LEU A 76 12.07 -8.80 6.72
CA LEU A 76 12.93 -9.49 7.69
C LEU A 76 12.24 -9.67 9.04
N HIS A 77 11.46 -8.68 9.48
CA HIS A 77 10.71 -8.76 10.73
C HIS A 77 9.61 -9.83 10.72
N GLY A 78 9.10 -10.21 9.55
CA GLY A 78 8.08 -11.24 9.44
C GLY A 78 8.61 -12.67 9.27
N LEU A 79 9.93 -12.86 9.25
CA LEU A 79 10.54 -14.18 9.17
C LEU A 79 10.38 -14.95 10.50
N PRO A 80 10.30 -16.30 10.46
CA PRO A 80 10.28 -17.11 11.66
C PRO A 80 11.63 -17.06 12.39
N ASP A 81 11.59 -17.01 13.73
CA ASP A 81 12.79 -16.99 14.60
C ASP A 81 13.69 -18.21 14.39
N THR A 82 13.07 -19.35 14.13
CA THR A 82 13.75 -20.60 13.77
C THR A 82 13.34 -20.99 12.36
N PRO A 83 14.27 -20.95 11.39
CA PRO A 83 13.97 -21.41 10.06
C PRO A 83 13.66 -22.92 10.08
N GLN A 84 12.51 -23.31 9.54
CA GLN A 84 12.10 -24.72 9.39
C GLN A 84 12.26 -25.23 7.95
N TRP A 85 13.06 -24.54 7.14
CA TRP A 85 13.30 -24.89 5.73
C TRP A 85 14.29 -26.06 5.57
#